data_AF-A0A0K8PY81-F1
#
_entry.id   AF-A0A0K8PY81-F1
#
_cell.length_a   1.000
_cell.length_b   1.000
_cell.length_c   1.000
_cell.angle_alpha   90.00
_cell.angle_beta   90.00
_cell.angle_gamma   90.00
#
_symmetry.space_group_name_H-M   'P 1'
#
loop_
_entity.id
_entity.type
_entity.pdbx_description
1 polymer ?
#
loop_
_entity_poly.entity_id
_entity_poly.type
_entity_poly.pdbx_seq_one_letter_code
_entity_poly.pdbx_strand_id
1 'polypeptide(L)'
;MVYLADIQQRRLVPLTDVTPPLLVDDSLAGWTYRTQSLRMEESESGGITAWIPLVDGAERLGVLAVHAPSLKPGDRVLMYTDGATEARGSDGAEFGLERFADYIIRATAAGELAPETLRRLIHSILEASTSRLRDGATLLMFEWSRPAR
;
A
#
# COMPACT_ATOMS: atom_id res chain seq x y z
N MET A 1 3.95 -1.93 -9.20
CA MET A 1 5.25 -2.34 -9.78
C MET A 1 6.33 -2.17 -8.74
N VAL A 2 7.13 -3.21 -8.48
CA VAL A 2 8.20 -3.17 -7.48
C VAL A 2 9.52 -2.87 -8.16
N TYR A 3 10.30 -1.95 -7.59
CA TYR A 3 11.68 -1.68 -7.97
C TYR A 3 12.59 -1.96 -6.78
N LEU A 4 13.70 -2.66 -7.00
CA LEU A 4 14.72 -2.95 -6.00
C LEU A 4 15.99 -2.15 -6.29
N ALA A 5 16.66 -1.67 -5.25
CA ALA A 5 17.95 -1.01 -5.41
C ALA A 5 18.98 -2.03 -5.94
N ASP A 6 19.79 -1.60 -6.91
CA ASP A 6 20.97 -2.36 -7.29
C ASP A 6 21.99 -2.38 -6.15
N ILE A 7 22.96 -3.29 -6.22
CA ILE A 7 23.99 -3.44 -5.17
C ILE A 7 24.78 -2.13 -4.98
N GLN A 8 24.94 -1.32 -6.03
CA GLN A 8 25.63 -0.03 -5.96
C GLN A 8 24.76 1.11 -5.42
N GLN A 9 23.46 0.89 -5.18
CA GLN A 9 22.47 1.89 -4.77
C GLN A 9 22.40 3.11 -5.70
N ARG A 10 22.63 2.92 -7.00
CA ARG A 10 22.58 3.95 -8.04
C ARG A 10 21.32 3.87 -8.87
N ARG A 11 20.73 2.67 -8.98
CA ARG A 11 19.57 2.40 -9.82
C ARG A 11 18.51 1.63 -9.05
N LEU A 12 17.27 1.92 -9.38
CA LEU A 12 16.10 1.15 -8.99
C LEU A 12 15.73 0.26 -10.18
N VAL A 13 15.98 -1.05 -10.04
CA VAL A 13 15.75 -2.06 -11.07
C VAL A 13 14.37 -2.67 -10.86
N PRO A 14 13.48 -2.69 -11.86
CA PRO A 14 12.16 -3.25 -11.70
C PRO A 14 12.25 -4.77 -11.53
N LEU A 15 11.37 -5.32 -10.69
CA LEU A 15 11.28 -6.76 -10.47
C LEU A 15 10.72 -7.51 -11.70
N THR A 16 10.05 -6.78 -12.59
CA THR A 16 9.52 -7.28 -13.86
C THR A 16 10.11 -6.48 -15.02
N ASP A 17 10.43 -7.10 -16.15
CA ASP A 17 11.06 -6.45 -17.31
C ASP A 17 10.09 -5.55 -18.13
N VAL A 18 9.04 -5.03 -17.51
CA VAL A 18 7.98 -4.24 -18.15
C VAL A 18 8.37 -2.76 -18.26
N THR A 19 9.26 -2.28 -17.39
CA THR A 19 9.72 -0.89 -17.36
C THR A 19 11.24 -0.81 -17.32
N PRO A 20 11.84 0.34 -17.68
CA PRO A 20 13.26 0.55 -17.52
C PRO A 20 13.66 0.80 -16.06
N PRO A 21 14.92 0.55 -15.68
CA PRO A 21 15.47 1.00 -14.41
C PRO A 21 15.45 2.52 -14.26
N LEU A 22 15.23 2.99 -13.03
CA LEU A 22 15.21 4.41 -12.68
C LEU A 22 16.49 4.82 -11.96
N LEU A 23 16.98 6.03 -12.20
CA LEU A 23 18.12 6.57 -11.45
C LEU A 23 17.70 6.95 -10.04
N VAL A 24 18.53 6.64 -9.05
CA VAL A 24 18.28 7.06 -7.67
C VAL A 24 18.36 8.58 -7.55
N ASP A 25 19.36 9.22 -8.17
CA ASP A 25 19.63 10.66 -8.01
C ASP A 25 18.65 11.60 -8.71
N ASP A 26 18.00 11.13 -9.78
CA ASP A 26 17.22 11.98 -10.68
C ASP A 26 15.83 11.40 -10.98
N SER A 27 15.18 10.85 -9.95
CA SER A 27 13.78 10.42 -10.07
C SER A 27 13.03 10.60 -8.75
N LEU A 28 11.71 10.76 -8.84
CA LEU A 28 10.84 10.81 -7.66
C LEU A 28 10.83 9.47 -6.91
N ALA A 29 10.97 8.36 -7.64
CA ALA A 29 11.20 7.03 -7.09
C ALA A 29 12.49 6.98 -6.26
N GLY A 30 13.59 7.51 -6.79
CA GLY A 30 14.87 7.60 -6.10
C GLY A 30 14.85 8.55 -4.90
N TRP A 31 14.09 9.64 -4.98
CA TRP A 31 13.83 10.51 -3.83
C TRP A 31 13.10 9.74 -2.71
N THR A 32 12.02 9.03 -3.05
CA THR A 32 11.23 8.19 -2.12
C THR A 32 12.11 7.15 -1.44
N TYR A 33 12.96 6.48 -2.23
CA TYR A 33 13.95 5.53 -1.72
C TYR A 33 14.87 6.19 -0.68
N ARG A 34 15.54 7.29 -1.03
CA ARG A 34 16.53 7.94 -0.16
C ARG A 34 15.94 8.50 1.13
N THR A 35 14.75 9.08 1.08
CA THR A 35 14.13 9.78 2.22
C THR A 35 13.17 8.91 3.01
N GLN A 36 12.89 7.68 2.53
CA GLN A 36 11.91 6.77 3.12
C GLN A 36 10.55 7.43 3.33
N SER A 37 10.21 8.38 2.46
CA SER A 37 9.00 9.18 2.56
C SER A 37 8.16 8.97 1.30
N LEU A 38 6.87 8.71 1.50
CA LEU A 38 5.92 8.52 0.41
C LEU A 38 5.88 9.75 -0.50
N ARG A 39 5.87 9.52 -1.81
CA ARG A 39 5.64 10.56 -2.81
C ARG A 39 4.53 10.20 -3.76
N MET A 40 3.89 11.23 -4.27
CA MET A 40 2.83 11.10 -5.25
C MET A 40 3.19 11.96 -6.45
N GLU A 41 2.98 11.42 -7.64
CA GLU A 41 3.16 12.08 -8.92
C GLU A 41 1.83 12.05 -9.65
N GLU A 42 1.36 13.19 -10.13
CA GLU A 42 0.18 13.29 -10.99
C GLU A 42 0.65 13.50 -12.42
N SER A 43 0.15 12.69 -13.35
CA SER A 43 0.38 12.85 -14.78
C SER A 43 -0.49 13.97 -15.34
N GLU A 44 -0.12 14.50 -16.51
CA GLU A 44 -0.93 15.51 -17.21
C GLU A 44 -2.36 15.02 -17.54
N SER A 45 -2.54 13.70 -17.68
CA SER A 45 -3.84 13.06 -17.90
C SER A 45 -4.66 12.84 -16.62
N GLY A 46 -4.17 13.25 -15.44
CA GLY A 46 -4.82 13.09 -14.14
C GLY A 46 -4.61 11.72 -13.47
N GLY A 47 -3.75 10.87 -14.04
CA GLY A 47 -3.33 9.62 -13.42
C GLY A 47 -2.39 9.88 -12.25
N ILE A 48 -2.45 9.05 -11.22
CA ILE A 48 -1.65 9.21 -10.01
C ILE A 48 -0.71 8.01 -9.87
N THR A 49 0.56 8.28 -9.59
CA THR A 49 1.53 7.28 -9.19
C THR A 49 1.96 7.55 -7.74
N ALA A 50 1.65 6.63 -6.84
CA ALA A 50 2.18 6.62 -5.48
C ALA A 50 3.48 5.82 -5.43
N TRP A 51 4.54 6.46 -4.96
CA TRP A 51 5.85 5.86 -4.69
C TRP A 51 5.97 5.62 -3.19
N ILE A 52 6.04 4.34 -2.82
CA ILE A 52 6.05 3.88 -1.43
C ILE A 52 7.43 3.25 -1.14
N PRO A 53 8.14 3.66 -0.08
CA PRO A 53 9.43 3.07 0.25
C PRO A 53 9.26 1.62 0.72
N LEU A 54 10.11 0.73 0.23
CA LEU A 54 10.23 -0.65 0.72
C LEU A 54 11.45 -0.75 1.62
N VAL A 55 11.22 -1.06 2.89
CA VAL A 55 12.24 -1.09 3.94
C VAL A 55 12.12 -2.41 4.71
N ASP A 56 13.25 -3.06 4.98
CA ASP A 56 13.35 -4.19 5.92
C ASP A 56 14.22 -3.77 7.11
N GLY A 57 13.60 -3.57 8.27
CA GLY A 57 14.24 -2.97 9.43
C GLY A 57 14.79 -1.56 9.13
N ALA A 58 16.11 -1.42 9.09
CA ALA A 58 16.79 -0.18 8.72
C ALA A 58 17.29 -0.16 7.27
N GLU A 59 17.17 -1.27 6.54
CA GLU A 59 17.67 -1.42 5.19
C GLU A 59 16.66 -0.96 4.15
N ARG A 60 17.09 -0.12 3.21
CA ARG A 60 16.26 0.30 2.09
C ARG A 60 16.37 -0.71 0.96
N LEU A 61 15.29 -1.43 0.72
CA LEU A 61 15.22 -2.43 -0.34
C LEU A 61 14.91 -1.80 -1.71
N GLY A 62 14.05 -0.79 -1.74
CA GLY A 62 13.60 -0.19 -3.00
C GLY A 62 12.31 0.61 -2.85
N VAL A 63 11.45 0.59 -3.88
CA VAL A 63 10.17 1.28 -3.90
C VAL A 63 9.08 0.47 -4.60
N LEU A 64 7.84 0.64 -4.14
CA LEU A 64 6.62 0.19 -4.80
C LEU A 64 5.96 1.38 -5.50
N ALA A 65 5.75 1.27 -6.82
CA ALA A 65 4.94 2.18 -7.61
C ALA A 65 3.52 1.64 -7.74
N VAL A 66 2.52 2.44 -7.36
CA VAL A 66 1.10 2.11 -7.56
C VAL A 66 0.45 3.17 -8.43
N HIS A 67 -0.11 2.73 -9.55
CA HIS A 67 -0.75 3.59 -10.53
C HIS A 67 -2.27 3.54 -10.38
N ALA A 68 -2.92 4.70 -10.41
CA ALA A 68 -4.37 4.85 -10.43
C ALA A 68 -4.77 5.83 -11.56
N PRO A 69 -5.88 5.60 -12.29
CA PRO A 69 -6.25 6.42 -13.44
C PRO A 69 -6.69 7.85 -13.07
N SER A 70 -7.32 8.05 -11.91
CA SER A 70 -7.53 9.35 -11.27
C SER A 70 -8.12 9.14 -9.87
N LEU A 71 -7.90 10.09 -8.94
CA LEU A 71 -8.52 10.11 -7.62
C LEU A 71 -9.16 11.48 -7.35
N LYS A 72 -10.36 11.47 -6.80
CA LYS A 72 -11.10 12.66 -6.33
C LYS A 72 -10.85 12.87 -4.85
N PRO A 73 -10.86 14.12 -4.35
CA PRO A 73 -10.77 14.38 -2.91
C PRO A 73 -11.76 13.52 -2.12
N GLY A 74 -11.26 12.81 -1.12
CA GLY A 74 -12.02 11.85 -0.31
C GLY A 74 -11.93 10.39 -0.78
N ASP A 75 -11.39 10.13 -1.98
CA ASP A 75 -11.16 8.75 -2.43
C ASP A 75 -10.12 8.07 -1.53
N ARG A 76 -10.35 6.80 -1.19
CA ARG A 76 -9.45 6.01 -0.34
C ARG A 76 -8.82 4.90 -1.15
N VAL A 77 -7.52 4.74 -1.00
CA VAL A 77 -6.77 3.61 -1.56
C VAL A 77 -6.31 2.74 -0.42
N LEU A 78 -6.69 1.47 -0.46
CA LEU A 78 -6.26 0.43 0.48
C LEU A 78 -5.41 -0.59 -0.26
N MET A 79 -4.20 -0.80 0.25
CA MET A 79 -3.30 -1.88 -0.17
C MET A 79 -3.21 -2.89 0.96
N TYR A 80 -3.23 -4.17 0.61
CA TYR A 80 -3.13 -5.24 1.58
C TYR A 80 -2.35 -6.43 1.03
N THR A 81 -1.73 -7.21 1.91
CA THR A 81 -1.24 -8.57 1.59
C THR A 81 -2.33 -9.60 1.85
N ASP A 82 -2.28 -10.72 1.13
CA ASP A 82 -3.19 -11.86 1.27
C ASP A 82 -3.39 -12.34 2.72
N GLY A 83 -2.36 -12.26 3.57
CA GLY A 83 -2.47 -12.53 5.01
C GLY A 83 -3.59 -11.76 5.73
N ALA A 84 -4.03 -10.60 5.21
CA ALA A 84 -5.19 -9.87 5.74
C ALA A 84 -6.53 -10.55 5.43
N THR A 85 -6.65 -11.21 4.27
CA THR A 85 -7.86 -11.91 3.83
C THR A 85 -7.85 -13.40 4.18
N GLU A 86 -6.66 -13.99 4.31
CA GLU A 86 -6.47 -15.42 4.63
C GLU A 86 -6.40 -15.70 6.14
N ALA A 87 -6.52 -14.67 6.99
CA ALA A 87 -6.57 -14.85 8.44
C ALA A 87 -7.71 -15.80 8.84
N ARG A 88 -7.44 -16.83 9.65
CA ARG A 88 -8.41 -17.91 9.92
C ARG A 88 -9.04 -17.87 11.30
N GLY A 89 -10.35 -18.07 11.30
CA GLY A 89 -11.24 -18.33 12.43
C GLY A 89 -10.87 -19.57 13.25
N SER A 90 -11.47 -19.69 14.44
CA SER A 90 -11.48 -20.96 15.20
C SER A 90 -12.15 -22.12 14.45
N ASP A 91 -13.06 -21.79 13.53
CA ASP A 91 -13.72 -22.73 12.62
C ASP A 91 -12.84 -23.13 11.43
N GLY A 92 -11.63 -22.56 11.32
CA GLY A 92 -10.70 -22.78 10.22
C GLY A 92 -11.06 -22.03 8.93
N ALA A 93 -12.14 -21.24 8.92
CA ALA A 93 -12.54 -20.45 7.77
C ALA A 93 -11.69 -19.18 7.65
N GLU A 94 -11.30 -18.83 6.42
CA GLU A 94 -10.60 -17.58 6.13
C GLU A 94 -11.53 -16.39 6.31
N PHE A 95 -10.97 -15.26 6.72
CA PHE A 95 -11.67 -13.98 6.83
C PHE A 95 -12.35 -13.61 5.51
N GLY A 96 -11.68 -13.88 4.39
CA GLY A 96 -12.23 -13.79 3.05
C GLY A 96 -12.28 -12.37 2.50
N LEU A 97 -12.08 -12.26 1.20
CA LEU A 97 -12.09 -10.98 0.48
C LEU A 97 -13.46 -10.29 0.53
N GLU A 98 -14.56 -11.05 0.52
CA GLU A 98 -15.91 -10.50 0.54
C GLU A 98 -16.20 -9.74 1.84
N ARG A 99 -15.91 -10.35 2.99
CA ARG A 99 -16.10 -9.69 4.30
C ARG A 99 -15.17 -8.51 4.46
N PHE A 100 -13.94 -8.63 3.97
CA PHE A 100 -12.97 -7.53 3.93
C PHE A 100 -13.49 -6.33 3.12
N ALA A 101 -13.97 -6.57 1.90
CA ALA A 101 -14.53 -5.52 1.05
C ALA A 101 -15.80 -4.90 1.65
N ASP A 102 -16.73 -5.73 2.14
CA ASP A 102 -17.97 -5.26 2.78
C ASP A 102 -17.67 -4.37 3.99
N TYR A 103 -16.66 -4.73 4.79
CA TYR A 103 -16.20 -3.92 5.90
C TYR A 103 -15.80 -2.50 5.46
N ILE A 104 -14.93 -2.41 4.45
CA ILE A 104 -14.42 -1.13 3.94
C ILE A 104 -15.55 -0.30 3.31
N ILE A 105 -16.45 -0.94 2.55
CA ILE A 105 -17.58 -0.28 1.92
C ILE A 105 -18.50 0.32 2.99
N ARG A 106 -18.85 -0.44 4.03
CA ARG A 106 -19.71 0.03 5.13
C ARG A 106 -19.09 1.16 5.93
N ALA A 107 -17.81 1.04 6.29
CA ALA A 107 -17.12 2.08 7.03
C ALA A 107 -17.02 3.39 6.23
N THR A 108 -16.77 3.28 4.92
CA THR A 108 -16.75 4.44 4.01
C THR A 108 -18.14 5.07 3.88
N ALA A 109 -19.19 4.25 3.72
CA ALA A 109 -20.57 4.73 3.65
C ALA A 109 -21.05 5.40 4.96
N ALA A 110 -20.52 4.96 6.10
CA ALA A 110 -20.78 5.56 7.41
C ALA A 110 -19.97 6.84 7.67
N GLY A 111 -19.09 7.26 6.75
CA GLY A 111 -18.24 8.43 6.92
C GLY A 111 -17.18 8.27 8.02
N GLU A 112 -16.80 7.02 8.36
CA GLU A 112 -15.74 6.79 9.34
C GLU A 112 -14.41 7.37 8.86
N LEU A 113 -13.58 7.86 9.77
CA LEU A 113 -12.23 8.32 9.44
C LEU A 113 -11.35 7.13 9.03
N ALA A 114 -10.50 7.30 8.00
CA ALA A 114 -9.62 6.24 7.51
C ALA A 114 -8.80 5.51 8.61
N PRO A 115 -8.23 6.21 9.62
CA PRO A 115 -7.54 5.54 10.73
C PRO A 115 -8.46 4.64 11.57
N GLU A 116 -9.71 5.06 11.78
CA GLU A 116 -10.68 4.28 12.57
C GLU A 116 -11.16 3.06 11.80
N THR A 117 -11.41 3.21 10.48
CA THR A 117 -11.71 2.09 9.59
C THR A 117 -10.59 1.05 9.62
N LEU A 118 -9.32 1.47 9.47
CA LEU A 118 -8.18 0.58 9.57
C LEU A 118 -8.08 -0.08 10.94
N ARG A 119 -8.21 0.71 12.03
CA ARG A 119 -8.12 0.19 13.39
C ARG A 119 -9.14 -0.91 13.61
N ARG A 120 -10.41 -0.67 13.28
CA ARG A 120 -11.47 -1.66 13.50
C ARG A 120 -11.36 -2.87 12.58
N LEU A 121 -10.92 -2.69 11.33
CA LEU A 121 -10.63 -3.79 10.43
C LEU A 121 -9.52 -4.68 10.98
N ILE A 122 -8.42 -4.10 11.47
CA ILE A 122 -7.33 -4.84 12.11
C ILE A 122 -7.88 -5.63 13.31
N HIS A 123 -8.71 -5.01 14.16
CA HIS A 123 -9.29 -5.73 15.30
C HIS A 123 -10.21 -6.86 14.83
N SER A 124 -11.02 -6.66 13.80
CA SER A 124 -11.89 -7.70 13.25
C SER A 124 -11.10 -8.88 12.66
N ILE A 125 -10.00 -8.61 11.97
CA ILE A 125 -9.08 -9.64 11.46
C ILE A 125 -8.42 -10.38 12.63
N LEU A 126 -7.96 -9.67 13.65
CA LEU A 126 -7.31 -10.26 14.83
C LEU A 126 -8.27 -11.07 15.70
N GLU A 127 -9.53 -10.61 15.86
CA GLU A 127 -10.59 -11.34 16.57
C GLU A 127 -11.00 -12.61 15.83
N ALA A 128 -11.00 -12.57 14.50
CA ALA A 128 -11.16 -13.78 13.70
C ALA A 128 -9.95 -14.72 13.90
N SER A 129 -8.72 -14.19 13.95
CA SER A 129 -7.52 -15.03 14.10
C SER A 129 -7.37 -15.57 15.53
N THR A 130 -7.69 -16.84 15.76
CA THR A 130 -7.50 -17.48 17.08
C THR A 130 -6.06 -17.93 17.36
N SER A 131 -5.21 -17.94 16.34
CA SER A 131 -3.77 -18.16 16.44
C SER A 131 -3.01 -16.99 15.82
N ARG A 132 -1.72 -16.84 16.16
CA ARG A 132 -0.83 -15.87 15.50
C ARG A 132 -1.03 -15.97 13.98
N LEU A 133 -1.19 -14.82 13.32
CA LEU A 133 -1.32 -14.76 11.86
C LEU A 133 -0.27 -15.67 11.21
N ARG A 134 -0.73 -16.65 10.43
CA ARG A 134 0.14 -17.66 9.82
C ARG A 134 1.08 -17.04 8.78
N ASP A 135 0.62 -15.96 8.18
CA ASP A 135 1.38 -15.09 7.26
C ASP A 135 1.31 -13.63 7.74
N GLY A 136 2.29 -12.81 7.38
CA GLY A 136 2.29 -11.38 7.70
C GLY A 136 1.13 -10.65 7.01
N ALA A 137 0.23 -10.05 7.80
CA ALA A 137 -0.80 -9.16 7.27
C ALA A 137 -0.28 -7.71 7.28
N THR A 138 -0.19 -7.11 6.09
CA THR A 138 0.12 -5.68 5.92
C THR A 138 -1.12 -4.97 5.39
N LEU A 139 -1.45 -3.83 5.99
CA LEU A 139 -2.55 -2.95 5.57
C LEU A 139 -2.03 -1.52 5.48
N LEU A 140 -2.17 -0.89 4.32
CA LEU A 140 -1.84 0.52 4.09
C LEU A 140 -3.03 1.23 3.48
N MET A 141 -3.56 2.23 4.17
CA MET A 141 -4.64 3.09 3.65
C MET A 141 -4.16 4.53 3.57
N PHE A 142 -4.50 5.22 2.48
CA PHE A 142 -4.44 6.67 2.40
C PHE A 142 -5.73 7.22 1.82
N GLU A 143 -6.11 8.40 2.30
CA GLU A 143 -7.20 9.19 1.75
C GLU A 143 -6.60 10.29 0.87
N TRP A 144 -7.14 10.42 -0.34
CA TRP A 144 -6.69 11.43 -1.29
C TRP A 144 -7.25 12.80 -0.90
N SER A 145 -6.37 13.72 -0.54
CA SER A 145 -6.64 15.15 -0.50
C SER A 145 -5.94 15.80 -1.68
N ARG A 146 -6.65 16.60 -2.49
CA ARG A 146 -6.00 17.39 -3.55
C ARG A 146 -4.86 18.21 -2.92
N PRO A 147 -3.67 18.24 -3.53
CA PRO A 147 -2.61 19.15 -3.08
C PRO A 147 -3.15 20.58 -3.07
N ALA A 148 -2.90 21.31 -1.98
CA ALA A 148 -3.11 22.76 -1.98
C ALA A 148 -2.21 23.34 -3.08
N ARG A 149 -2.81 24.11 -4.00
CA ARG A 149 -2.08 24.81 -5.07
C ARG A 149 -1.13 25.84 -4.50
#